data_AF-A0A7L3MYU4-F1
#
_entry.id   AF-A0A7L3MYU4-F1
#
_cell.length_a   1.000
_cell.length_b   1.000
_cell.length_c   1.000
_cell.angle_alpha   90.00
_cell.angle_beta   90.00
_cell.angle_gamma   90.00
#
_symmetry.space_group_name_H-M   'P 1'
#
loop_
_entity.id
_entity.type
_entity.pdbx_description
1 polymer ?
#
loop_
_entity_poly.entity_id
_entity_poly.type
_entity_poly.pdbx_seq_one_letter_code
_entity_poly.pdbx_strand_id
1 'polypeptide(L)'
;MTIFCSHCHRPLQAEMSYLTRRDKQAPSASKPFRSTKNASKARRDQINVELRALRSLLPISAREKERLSYLHTMALVCLQLRGAQLFPPDLSPPVGPALGTELLSLLPGFLLVLSASSKLVYISENVAQVLGLSVVELLAQGDTVFDILDGGSHKDVHKKLLLAQEHPSKEVTFVCEMRTSKAFRLRHGGNQAVAVRGRFTALRWPATPSTTAFLALCTPVAQFPVSGNFCSQDDLFQSTHILDMTFIDVTESVTYHLGYHREELIGQSWYSLLHPEDADRAAAQHRAV
;
A
#
# COMPACT_ATOMS: atom_id res chain seq x y z
N MET A 1 -59.94 10.73 -6.22
CA MET A 1 -59.00 11.31 -5.24
C MET A 1 -58.39 12.55 -5.86
N THR A 2 -58.82 13.74 -5.42
CA THR A 2 -58.32 15.02 -5.91
C THR A 2 -57.05 15.35 -5.15
N ILE A 3 -55.91 15.45 -5.84
CA ILE A 3 -54.63 15.74 -5.21
C ILE A 3 -54.47 17.25 -5.14
N PHE A 4 -54.29 17.77 -3.93
CA PHE A 4 -54.11 19.21 -3.67
C PHE A 4 -52.63 19.52 -3.48
N CYS A 5 -52.20 20.70 -3.93
CA CYS A 5 -50.86 21.20 -3.67
C CYS A 5 -50.68 21.54 -2.17
N SER A 6 -49.62 21.04 -1.54
CA SER A 6 -49.33 21.24 -0.11
C SER A 6 -48.87 22.65 0.28
N HIS A 7 -48.72 23.57 -0.68
CA HIS A 7 -48.28 24.95 -0.41
C HIS A 7 -49.36 26.01 -0.63
N CYS A 8 -50.38 25.74 -1.47
CA CYS A 8 -51.44 26.71 -1.76
C CYS A 8 -52.86 26.10 -1.77
N HIS A 9 -53.00 24.81 -1.46
CA HIS A 9 -54.27 24.07 -1.32
C HIS A 9 -55.24 24.14 -2.51
N ARG A 10 -54.75 24.41 -3.73
CA ARG A 10 -55.58 24.33 -4.96
C ARG A 10 -55.52 22.94 -5.60
N PRO A 11 -56.63 22.48 -6.22
CA PRO A 11 -56.68 21.16 -6.89
C PRO A 11 -55.92 21.20 -8.22
N LEU A 12 -55.07 20.21 -8.47
CA LEU A 12 -54.35 20.07 -9.73
C LEU A 12 -55.24 19.40 -10.77
N GLN A 13 -55.70 20.14 -11.79
CA GLN A 13 -56.46 19.59 -12.92
C GLN A 13 -55.50 19.12 -14.02
N ALA A 14 -55.65 17.88 -14.45
CA ALA A 14 -54.96 17.33 -15.62
C ALA A 14 -55.79 17.59 -16.88
N GLU A 15 -55.36 18.51 -17.73
CA GLU A 15 -56.02 18.78 -19.01
C GLU A 15 -55.48 17.86 -20.12
N MET A 16 -56.35 16.97 -20.62
CA MET A 16 -56.23 16.33 -21.93
C MET A 16 -56.94 17.21 -22.95
N SER A 17 -56.24 17.71 -23.97
CA SER A 17 -56.82 18.54 -25.03
C SER A 17 -56.74 17.88 -26.41
N TYR A 18 -57.91 17.80 -27.05
CA TYR A 18 -58.15 17.31 -28.41
C TYR A 18 -58.17 18.50 -29.39
N LEU A 19 -57.72 18.27 -30.63
CA LEU A 19 -57.40 19.25 -31.67
C LEU A 19 -58.62 19.92 -32.35
N THR A 20 -58.44 21.16 -32.85
CA THR A 20 -59.18 21.70 -34.02
C THR A 20 -58.27 22.53 -34.96
N ARG A 21 -58.53 22.37 -36.26
CA ARG A 21 -57.93 22.94 -37.51
C ARG A 21 -58.23 24.46 -37.66
N ARG A 22 -57.54 25.35 -38.40
CA ARG A 22 -56.46 25.34 -39.42
C ARG A 22 -56.11 26.83 -39.69
N ASP A 23 -54.84 27.20 -39.81
CA ASP A 23 -54.39 28.15 -40.84
C ASP A 23 -52.90 27.99 -41.15
N LYS A 24 -52.56 28.11 -42.44
CA LYS A 24 -51.24 27.73 -42.98
C LYS A 24 -50.17 28.78 -42.63
N GLN A 25 -49.35 28.48 -41.64
CA GLN A 25 -47.99 29.00 -41.51
C GLN A 25 -47.02 27.82 -41.34
N ALA A 26 -45.87 27.91 -42.03
CA ALA A 26 -44.88 26.85 -42.18
C ALA A 26 -44.48 26.21 -40.83
N PRO A 27 -44.19 24.89 -40.79
CA PRO A 27 -43.90 24.22 -39.53
C PRO A 27 -42.52 24.67 -39.03
N SER A 28 -42.48 25.55 -38.03
CA SER A 28 -41.28 25.67 -37.21
C SER A 28 -41.17 24.38 -36.42
N ALA A 29 -40.29 23.50 -36.90
CA ALA A 29 -40.03 22.17 -36.38
C ALA A 29 -40.06 22.16 -34.84
N SER A 30 -40.99 21.40 -34.26
CA SER A 30 -40.81 20.93 -32.88
C SER A 30 -39.45 20.23 -32.85
N LYS A 31 -38.49 20.79 -32.10
CA LYS A 31 -37.16 20.20 -32.00
C LYS A 31 -37.37 18.73 -31.63
N PRO A 32 -37.01 17.76 -32.49
CA PRO A 32 -37.18 16.36 -32.15
C PRO A 32 -36.38 16.11 -30.88
N PHE A 33 -36.92 15.31 -29.95
CA PHE A 33 -36.19 14.86 -28.77
C PHE A 33 -34.87 14.26 -29.25
N ARG A 34 -33.80 15.05 -29.17
CA ARG A 34 -32.54 14.74 -29.82
C ARG A 34 -31.91 13.64 -28.99
N SER A 35 -31.96 12.42 -29.50
CA SER A 35 -31.42 11.24 -28.82
C SER A 35 -29.98 11.51 -28.39
N THR A 36 -29.76 11.68 -27.08
CA THR A 36 -28.44 11.90 -26.49
C THR A 36 -27.58 10.62 -26.53
N LYS A 37 -28.15 9.50 -27.00
CA LYS A 37 -27.48 8.20 -27.10
C LYS A 37 -26.22 8.24 -27.94
N ASN A 38 -26.26 8.92 -29.10
CA ASN A 38 -25.09 8.99 -30.00
C ASN A 38 -23.99 9.88 -29.41
N ALA A 39 -24.35 11.01 -28.78
CA ALA A 39 -23.39 11.89 -28.11
C ALA A 39 -22.77 11.21 -26.87
N SER A 40 -23.57 10.48 -26.08
CA SER A 40 -23.09 9.71 -24.93
C SER A 40 -22.18 8.55 -25.34
N LYS A 41 -22.49 7.87 -26.45
CA LYS A 41 -21.59 6.86 -27.03
C LYS A 41 -20.27 7.48 -27.48
N ALA A 42 -20.30 8.54 -28.29
CA ALA A 42 -19.10 9.23 -28.75
C ALA A 42 -18.22 9.70 -27.57
N ARG A 43 -18.81 10.22 -26.49
CA ARG A 43 -18.07 10.59 -25.27
C ARG A 43 -17.41 9.39 -24.61
N ARG A 44 -18.11 8.26 -24.47
CA ARG A 44 -17.54 7.02 -23.89
C ARG A 44 -16.41 6.46 -24.76
N ASP A 45 -16.58 6.51 -26.09
CA ASP A 45 -15.57 6.06 -27.04
C ASP A 45 -14.31 6.94 -26.93
N GLN A 46 -14.47 8.27 -26.81
CA GLN A 46 -13.34 9.18 -26.56
C GLN A 46 -12.62 8.83 -25.25
N ILE A 47 -13.34 8.66 -24.13
CA ILE A 47 -12.74 8.28 -22.85
C ILE A 47 -11.96 6.96 -22.97
N ASN A 48 -12.49 5.98 -23.69
CA ASN A 48 -11.81 4.70 -23.92
C ASN A 48 -10.56 4.85 -24.80
N VAL A 49 -10.52 5.80 -25.74
CA VAL A 49 -9.32 6.13 -26.51
C VAL A 49 -8.25 6.72 -25.59
N GLU A 50 -8.60 7.70 -24.77
CA GLU A 50 -7.66 8.34 -23.83
C GLU A 50 -7.14 7.33 -22.80
N LEU A 51 -8.00 6.47 -22.23
CA LEU A 51 -7.58 5.43 -21.30
C LEU A 51 -6.59 4.43 -21.92
N ARG A 52 -6.78 4.08 -23.20
CA ARG A 52 -5.83 3.23 -23.94
C ARG A 52 -4.51 3.94 -24.18
N ALA A 53 -4.53 5.24 -24.48
CA ALA A 53 -3.31 6.04 -24.62
C ALA A 53 -2.56 6.16 -23.28
N LEU A 54 -3.25 6.42 -22.17
CA LEU A 54 -2.62 6.44 -20.84
C LEU A 54 -1.98 5.10 -20.48
N ARG A 55 -2.66 4.00 -20.79
CA ARG A 55 -2.14 2.65 -20.54
C ARG A 55 -0.88 2.34 -21.34
N SER A 56 -0.78 2.79 -22.59
CA SER A 56 0.40 2.54 -23.41
C SER A 56 1.64 3.26 -22.88
N LEU A 57 1.46 4.40 -22.20
CA LEU A 57 2.52 5.20 -21.58
C LEU A 57 3.04 4.65 -20.25
N LEU A 58 2.35 3.71 -19.61
CA LEU A 58 2.80 3.16 -18.32
C LEU A 58 4.13 2.38 -18.47
N PRO A 59 5.07 2.52 -17.51
CA PRO A 59 6.38 1.86 -17.56
C PRO A 59 6.31 0.40 -17.07
N ILE A 60 5.48 -0.41 -17.73
CA ILE A 60 5.27 -1.85 -17.42
C ILE A 60 5.27 -2.66 -18.72
N SER A 61 5.40 -3.98 -18.62
CA SER A 61 5.47 -4.85 -19.80
C SER A 61 4.16 -4.83 -20.62
N ALA A 62 4.25 -5.09 -21.93
CA ALA A 62 3.08 -5.15 -22.80
C ALA A 62 2.04 -6.20 -22.32
N ARG A 63 2.53 -7.34 -21.82
CA ARG A 63 1.70 -8.42 -21.26
C ARG A 63 0.91 -7.97 -20.03
N GLU A 64 1.50 -7.15 -19.17
CA GLU A 64 0.80 -6.60 -18.01
C GLU A 64 -0.24 -5.57 -18.43
N LYS A 65 0.10 -4.68 -19.38
CA LYS A 65 -0.83 -3.66 -19.92
C LYS A 65 -2.14 -4.29 -20.40
N GLU A 66 -2.09 -5.40 -21.13
CA GLU A 66 -3.28 -6.08 -21.66
C GLU A 66 -4.23 -6.59 -20.56
N ARG A 67 -3.69 -6.95 -19.40
CA ARG A 67 -4.46 -7.51 -18.28
C ARG A 67 -5.04 -6.45 -17.35
N LEU A 68 -4.69 -5.17 -17.54
CA LEU A 68 -5.17 -4.09 -16.69
C LEU A 68 -6.65 -3.76 -16.96
N SER A 69 -7.43 -3.71 -15.88
CA SER A 69 -8.75 -3.06 -15.88
C SER A 69 -8.58 -1.53 -16.03
N TYR A 70 -9.67 -0.81 -16.35
CA TYR A 70 -9.63 0.65 -16.35
C TYR A 70 -9.31 1.23 -14.98
N LEU A 71 -9.79 0.59 -13.90
CA LEU A 71 -9.49 1.02 -12.54
C LEU A 71 -8.01 0.85 -12.21
N HIS A 72 -7.40 -0.29 -12.56
CA HIS A 72 -5.96 -0.51 -12.36
C HIS A 72 -5.11 0.44 -13.19
N THR A 73 -5.53 0.73 -14.43
CA THR A 73 -4.86 1.71 -15.29
C THR A 73 -4.84 3.08 -14.60
N MET A 74 -5.98 3.55 -14.10
CA MET A 74 -6.07 4.82 -13.39
C MET A 74 -5.27 4.83 -12.08
N ALA A 75 -5.29 3.75 -11.31
CA ALA A 75 -4.54 3.65 -10.06
C ALA A 75 -3.02 3.79 -10.28
N LEU A 76 -2.49 3.12 -11.32
CA LEU A 76 -1.09 3.24 -11.72
C LEU A 76 -0.75 4.64 -12.24
N VAL A 77 -1.60 5.23 -13.08
CA VAL A 77 -1.40 6.61 -13.56
C VAL A 77 -1.36 7.59 -12.39
N CYS A 78 -2.30 7.48 -11.44
CA CYS A 78 -2.31 8.31 -10.23
C CYS A 78 -1.08 8.09 -9.35
N LEU A 79 -0.56 6.86 -9.25
CA LEU A 79 0.70 6.59 -8.54
C LEU A 79 1.88 7.27 -9.25
N GLN A 80 2.01 7.11 -10.56
CA GLN A 80 3.09 7.71 -11.36
C GLN A 80 3.07 9.24 -11.29
N LEU A 81 1.90 9.86 -11.37
CA LEU A 81 1.76 11.32 -11.25
C LEU A 81 2.19 11.81 -9.86
N ARG A 82 1.80 11.10 -8.78
CA ARG A 82 2.25 11.42 -7.41
C ARG A 82 3.76 11.23 -7.27
N GLY A 83 4.31 10.17 -7.85
CA GLY A 83 5.75 9.90 -7.90
C GLY A 83 6.50 11.04 -8.59
N ALA A 84 6.09 11.42 -9.80
CA ALA A 84 6.72 12.49 -10.57
C ALA A 84 6.63 13.87 -9.89
N GLN A 85 5.59 14.13 -9.10
CA GLN A 85 5.48 15.35 -8.30
C GLN A 85 6.51 15.42 -7.18
N LEU A 86 6.89 14.27 -6.60
CA LEU A 86 7.85 14.18 -5.50
C LEU A 86 9.29 13.96 -5.98
N PHE A 87 9.45 13.27 -7.11
CA PHE A 87 10.73 12.95 -7.74
C PHE A 87 10.68 13.36 -9.22
N PRO A 88 10.94 14.64 -9.54
CA PRO A 88 10.89 15.12 -10.91
C PRO A 88 12.01 14.46 -11.73
N PRO A 89 11.72 14.04 -12.98
CA PRO A 89 12.65 13.27 -13.80
C PRO A 89 13.92 14.03 -14.20
N ASP A 90 13.91 15.38 -14.15
CA ASP A 90 14.95 16.23 -14.72
C ASP A 90 16.25 16.32 -13.88
N LEU A 91 16.32 15.76 -12.68
CA LEU A 91 17.55 15.76 -11.85
C LEU A 91 18.02 14.36 -11.41
N SER A 92 17.49 13.27 -11.98
CA SER A 92 18.03 11.94 -11.68
C SER A 92 19.33 11.69 -12.46
N PRO A 93 20.42 11.21 -11.82
CA PRO A 93 21.56 10.70 -12.56
C PRO A 93 21.10 9.52 -13.45
N PRO A 94 21.71 9.31 -14.63
CA PRO A 94 21.38 8.21 -15.52
C PRO A 94 21.86 6.90 -14.92
N VAL A 95 21.15 6.38 -13.93
CA VAL A 95 21.34 5.01 -13.46
C VAL A 95 20.69 4.10 -14.51
N GLY A 96 21.49 3.24 -15.13
CA GLY A 96 20.99 2.30 -16.13
C GLY A 96 19.85 1.44 -15.54
N PRO A 97 18.76 1.20 -16.29
CA PRO A 97 17.57 0.50 -15.78
C PRO A 97 17.87 -0.90 -15.23
N ALA A 98 18.94 -1.55 -15.73
CA ALA A 98 19.37 -2.88 -15.29
C ALA A 98 19.91 -2.90 -13.85
N LEU A 99 20.60 -1.84 -13.41
CA LEU A 99 21.16 -1.79 -12.05
C LEU A 99 20.04 -1.66 -11.00
N GLY A 100 18.94 -0.98 -11.36
CA GLY A 100 17.79 -0.80 -10.48
C GLY A 100 17.10 -2.13 -10.16
N THR A 101 16.86 -2.98 -11.16
CA THR A 101 16.18 -4.28 -10.97
C THR A 101 17.04 -5.27 -10.20
N GLU A 102 18.35 -5.35 -10.50
CA GLU A 102 19.27 -6.21 -9.75
C GLU A 102 19.41 -5.75 -8.30
N LEU A 103 19.55 -4.45 -8.06
CA LEU A 103 19.60 -3.89 -6.71
C LEU A 103 18.34 -4.23 -5.91
N LEU A 104 17.16 -4.08 -6.52
CA LEU A 104 15.89 -4.42 -5.87
C LEU A 104 15.81 -5.92 -5.53
N SER A 105 16.34 -6.82 -6.37
CA SER A 105 16.38 -8.26 -6.05
C SER A 105 17.34 -8.61 -4.91
N LEU A 106 18.34 -7.79 -4.66
CA LEU A 106 19.32 -8.00 -3.58
C LEU A 106 18.88 -7.39 -2.25
N LEU A 107 17.86 -6.53 -2.23
CA LEU A 107 17.37 -5.94 -1.00
C LEU A 107 16.68 -7.01 -0.13
N PRO A 108 16.90 -7.01 1.19
CA PRO A 108 16.27 -7.95 2.14
C PRO A 108 14.78 -7.65 2.38
N GLY A 109 14.15 -6.88 1.51
CA GLY A 109 12.82 -6.31 1.67
C GLY A 109 12.47 -5.39 0.51
N PHE A 110 11.39 -4.64 0.63
CA PHE A 110 10.91 -3.72 -0.41
C PHE A 110 10.95 -2.26 0.05
N LEU A 111 11.03 -1.33 -0.89
CA LEU A 111 10.98 0.11 -0.65
C LEU A 111 9.53 0.60 -0.68
N LEU A 112 9.21 1.47 0.28
CA LEU A 112 7.90 2.11 0.42
C LEU A 112 8.10 3.62 0.56
N VAL A 113 7.39 4.40 -0.26
CA VAL A 113 7.33 5.85 -0.13
C VAL A 113 5.90 6.30 0.04
N LEU A 114 5.66 7.11 1.06
CA LEU A 114 4.36 7.70 1.38
C LEU A 114 4.42 9.22 1.33
N SER A 115 3.31 9.85 0.95
CA SER A 115 3.13 11.29 1.17
C SER A 115 2.91 11.60 2.65
N ALA A 116 2.95 12.89 3.03
CA ALA A 116 2.53 13.36 4.35
C ALA A 116 1.11 12.91 4.76
N SER A 117 0.22 12.68 3.78
CA SER A 117 -1.13 12.18 4.01
C SER A 117 -1.22 10.64 4.06
N SER A 118 -0.09 9.94 4.27
CA SER A 118 0.01 8.47 4.27
C SER A 118 -0.48 7.78 2.98
N LYS A 119 -0.49 8.52 1.87
CA LYS A 119 -0.85 7.98 0.55
C LYS A 119 0.38 7.38 -0.11
N LEU A 120 0.19 6.26 -0.81
CA LEU A 120 1.24 5.58 -1.55
C LEU A 120 1.78 6.46 -2.67
N VAL A 121 3.09 6.64 -2.72
CA VAL A 121 3.79 7.38 -3.78
C VAL A 121 4.60 6.42 -4.64
N TYR A 122 5.28 5.48 -4.00
CA TYR A 122 6.08 4.47 -4.65
C TYR A 122 6.12 3.20 -3.80
N ILE A 123 6.10 2.06 -4.48
CA ILE A 123 6.35 0.73 -3.91
C ILE A 123 7.24 0.00 -4.91
N SER A 124 8.34 -0.60 -4.46
CA SER A 124 9.20 -1.37 -5.35
C SER A 124 8.56 -2.68 -5.79
N GLU A 125 8.92 -3.14 -6.99
CA GLU A 125 8.31 -4.32 -7.63
C GLU A 125 8.54 -5.63 -6.86
N ASN A 126 9.66 -5.73 -6.12
CA ASN A 126 9.99 -6.88 -5.29
C ASN A 126 9.03 -7.08 -4.10
N VAL A 127 8.08 -6.17 -3.85
CA VAL A 127 6.99 -6.37 -2.88
C VAL A 127 6.20 -7.66 -3.13
N ALA A 128 6.11 -8.09 -4.40
CA ALA A 128 5.44 -9.34 -4.77
C ALA A 128 6.13 -10.57 -4.18
N GLN A 129 7.44 -10.51 -3.93
CA GLN A 129 8.19 -11.60 -3.29
C GLN A 129 7.90 -11.68 -1.79
N VAL A 130 7.62 -10.54 -1.16
CA VAL A 130 7.42 -10.42 0.29
C VAL A 130 5.96 -10.64 0.69
N LEU A 131 5.01 -10.06 -0.04
CA LEU A 131 3.58 -10.14 0.29
C LEU A 131 2.78 -11.08 -0.63
N GLY A 132 3.37 -11.53 -1.73
CA GLY A 132 2.68 -12.31 -2.76
C GLY A 132 1.66 -11.50 -3.57
N LEU A 133 1.68 -10.17 -3.47
CA LEU A 133 0.79 -9.24 -4.17
C LEU A 133 1.61 -8.33 -5.08
N SER A 134 1.18 -8.17 -6.33
CA SER A 134 1.77 -7.18 -7.24
C SER A 134 1.43 -5.75 -6.81
N VAL A 135 2.23 -4.78 -7.26
CA VAL A 135 1.96 -3.34 -7.06
C VAL A 135 0.55 -2.98 -7.56
N VAL A 136 0.14 -3.56 -8.68
CA VAL A 136 -1.20 -3.33 -9.26
C VAL A 136 -2.31 -3.81 -8.33
N GLU A 137 -2.16 -5.01 -7.75
CA GLU A 137 -3.14 -5.58 -6.82
C GLU A 137 -3.19 -4.82 -5.50
N LEU A 138 -2.06 -4.32 -5.01
CA LEU A 138 -2.01 -3.47 -3.81
C LEU A 138 -2.77 -2.16 -4.06
N LEU A 139 -2.53 -1.50 -5.19
CA LEU A 139 -3.20 -0.25 -5.55
C LEU A 139 -4.70 -0.43 -5.85
N ALA A 140 -5.13 -1.64 -6.21
CA ALA A 140 -6.54 -1.95 -6.42
C ALA A 140 -7.33 -1.96 -5.10
N GLN A 141 -6.66 -2.21 -3.97
CA GLN A 141 -7.28 -2.22 -2.64
C GLN A 141 -7.52 -0.80 -2.12
N GLY A 142 -6.58 0.11 -2.40
CA GLY A 142 -6.71 1.53 -2.08
C GLY A 142 -5.42 2.31 -2.35
N ASP A 143 -5.45 3.61 -2.04
CA ASP A 143 -4.35 4.53 -2.32
C ASP A 143 -3.52 4.90 -1.08
N THR A 144 -3.84 4.33 0.08
CA THR A 144 -3.16 4.58 1.36
C THR A 144 -2.39 3.36 1.85
N VAL A 145 -1.41 3.58 2.73
CA VAL A 145 -0.69 2.48 3.39
C VAL A 145 -1.63 1.60 4.21
N PHE A 146 -2.71 2.16 4.77
CA PHE A 146 -3.67 1.45 5.63
C PHE A 146 -4.45 0.37 4.87
N ASP A 147 -4.59 0.50 3.56
CA ASP A 147 -5.26 -0.52 2.73
C ASP A 147 -4.45 -1.81 2.63
N ILE A 148 -3.12 -1.70 2.76
CA ILE A 148 -2.16 -2.81 2.76
C ILE A 148 -2.04 -3.44 4.15
N LEU A 149 -2.23 -2.65 5.21
CA LEU A 149 -2.11 -3.12 6.59
C LEU A 149 -3.29 -4.01 7.01
N ASP A 150 -3.03 -4.93 7.93
CA ASP A 150 -4.10 -5.58 8.67
C ASP A 150 -4.82 -4.56 9.58
N GLY A 151 -6.14 -4.72 9.73
CA GLY A 151 -6.98 -3.75 10.46
C GLY A 151 -6.54 -3.53 11.90
N GLY A 152 -5.96 -4.55 12.56
CA GLY A 152 -5.43 -4.43 13.92
C GLY A 152 -4.28 -3.43 14.04
N SER A 153 -3.47 -3.28 12.99
CA SER A 153 -2.26 -2.44 12.99
C SER A 153 -2.51 -0.96 12.66
N HIS A 154 -3.73 -0.58 12.26
CA HIS A 154 -4.01 0.76 11.70
C HIS A 154 -3.73 1.89 12.70
N LYS A 155 -4.23 1.77 13.93
CA LYS A 155 -4.13 2.83 14.95
C LYS A 155 -2.69 3.07 15.37
N ASP A 156 -1.93 2.00 15.58
CA ASP A 156 -0.55 2.08 16.04
C ASP A 156 0.37 2.65 14.96
N VAL A 157 0.21 2.17 13.71
CA VAL A 157 0.99 2.71 12.59
C VAL A 157 0.65 4.17 12.34
N HIS A 158 -0.63 4.55 12.40
CA HIS A 158 -1.03 5.95 12.24
C HIS A 158 -0.38 6.86 13.29
N LYS A 159 -0.38 6.45 14.57
CA LYS A 159 0.29 7.20 15.65
C LYS A 159 1.79 7.32 15.42
N LYS A 160 2.45 6.23 15.00
CA LYS A 160 3.91 6.23 14.75
C LYS A 160 4.28 7.12 13.55
N LEU A 161 3.49 7.10 12.48
CA LEU A 161 3.70 7.99 11.33
C LEU A 161 3.48 9.46 11.71
N LEU A 162 2.48 9.79 12.53
CA LEU A 162 2.25 11.15 13.00
C LEU A 162 3.43 11.66 13.84
N LEU A 163 3.91 10.86 14.79
CA LEU A 163 5.09 11.20 15.61
C LEU A 163 6.36 11.35 14.77
N ALA A 164 6.52 10.52 13.73
CA ALA A 164 7.62 10.61 12.79
C ALA A 164 7.57 11.90 11.95
N GLN A 165 6.36 12.40 11.67
CA GLN A 165 6.16 13.64 10.91
C GLN A 165 6.50 14.89 11.74
N GLU A 166 6.28 14.87 13.06
CA GLU A 166 6.68 15.96 13.97
C GLU A 166 8.20 16.12 14.06
N HIS A 167 8.96 15.04 13.85
CA HIS A 167 10.41 15.01 13.93
C HIS A 167 11.02 14.61 12.58
N PRO A 168 10.91 15.47 11.54
CA PRO A 168 11.45 15.18 10.22
C PRO A 168 12.96 14.94 10.32
N SER A 169 13.46 13.95 9.57
CA SER A 169 14.83 13.40 9.60
C SER A 169 15.13 12.37 10.69
N LYS A 170 14.32 12.25 11.75
CA LYS A 170 14.49 11.18 12.73
C LYS A 170 14.04 9.85 12.14
N GLU A 171 14.87 8.83 12.31
CA GLU A 171 14.54 7.47 11.91
C GLU A 171 13.52 6.86 12.88
N VAL A 172 12.49 6.24 12.31
CA VAL A 172 11.42 5.55 13.04
C VAL A 172 11.34 4.12 12.55
N THR A 173 11.30 3.20 13.50
CA THR A 173 11.21 1.76 13.24
C THR A 173 9.98 1.20 13.93
N PHE A 174 9.21 0.39 13.22
CA PHE A 174 8.07 -0.32 13.77
C PHE A 174 7.76 -1.59 13.01
N VAL A 175 7.13 -2.55 13.67
CA VAL A 175 6.56 -3.73 13.02
C VAL A 175 5.08 -3.50 12.80
N CYS A 176 4.58 -3.94 11.66
CA CYS A 176 3.15 -3.97 11.36
C CYS A 176 2.81 -5.24 10.58
N GLU A 177 1.57 -5.71 10.74
CA GLU A 177 1.07 -6.79 9.89
C GLU A 177 0.56 -6.24 8.57
N MET A 178 1.03 -6.83 7.47
CA MET A 178 0.62 -6.52 6.11
C MET A 178 -0.16 -7.68 5.51
N ARG A 179 -1.21 -7.34 4.77
CA ARG A 179 -2.04 -8.30 4.05
C ARG A 179 -1.24 -8.98 2.96
N THR A 180 -1.37 -10.28 2.88
CA THR A 180 -0.72 -11.12 1.88
C THR A 180 -1.74 -11.70 0.91
N SER A 181 -1.29 -12.18 -0.25
CA SER A 181 -2.19 -12.82 -1.20
C SER A 181 -2.72 -14.15 -0.68
N LYS A 182 -3.87 -14.59 -1.18
CA LYS A 182 -4.45 -15.90 -0.80
C LYS A 182 -3.45 -17.04 -1.02
N ALA A 183 -2.74 -17.04 -2.15
CA ALA A 183 -1.73 -18.04 -2.45
C ALA A 183 -0.51 -17.97 -1.51
N PHE A 184 -0.15 -16.79 -1.02
CA PHE A 184 0.90 -16.63 -0.02
C PHE A 184 0.45 -17.18 1.34
N ARG A 185 -0.78 -16.87 1.78
CA ARG A 185 -1.33 -17.36 3.05
C ARG A 185 -1.39 -18.87 3.13
N LEU A 186 -1.73 -19.53 2.03
CA LEU A 186 -1.75 -20.99 1.94
C LEU A 186 -0.37 -21.62 2.13
N ARG A 187 0.72 -20.89 1.83
CA ARG A 187 2.09 -21.39 1.91
C ARG A 187 2.80 -21.00 3.21
N HIS A 188 2.54 -19.79 3.72
CA HIS A 188 3.32 -19.20 4.82
C HIS A 188 2.49 -18.88 6.07
N GLY A 189 1.18 -19.15 6.09
CA GLY A 189 0.41 -19.12 7.34
C GLY A 189 -0.13 -17.75 7.76
N GLY A 190 -0.71 -16.99 6.83
CA GLY A 190 -1.46 -15.76 7.16
C GLY A 190 -0.82 -14.47 6.67
N ASN A 191 -1.18 -13.36 7.31
CA ASN A 191 -0.59 -12.05 7.03
C ASN A 191 0.91 -12.04 7.41
N GLN A 192 1.68 -11.17 6.77
CA GLN A 192 3.12 -11.09 6.99
C GLN A 192 3.44 -9.95 7.95
N ALA A 193 4.17 -10.25 9.02
CA ALA A 193 4.76 -9.21 9.85
C ALA A 193 5.94 -8.57 9.10
N VAL A 194 5.93 -7.25 8.99
CA VAL A 194 6.93 -6.47 8.25
C VAL A 194 7.50 -5.38 9.15
N ALA A 195 8.82 -5.37 9.31
CA ALA A 195 9.53 -4.29 9.97
C ALA A 195 9.72 -3.14 8.98
N VAL A 196 9.17 -1.98 9.33
CA VAL A 196 9.26 -0.73 8.57
C VAL A 196 10.28 0.16 9.26
N ARG A 197 11.37 0.46 8.56
CA ARG A 197 12.41 1.38 9.00
C ARG A 197 12.45 2.55 8.03
N GLY A 198 12.15 3.76 8.50
CA GLY A 198 12.07 4.91 7.60
C GLY A 198 12.12 6.25 8.31
N ARG A 199 12.05 7.33 7.52
CA ARG A 199 12.06 8.71 8.02
C ARG A 199 11.27 9.63 7.10
N PHE A 200 10.70 10.69 7.68
CA PHE A 200 10.19 11.80 6.89
C PHE A 200 11.34 12.67 6.40
N THR A 201 11.38 12.92 5.10
CA THR A 201 12.37 13.79 4.46
C THR A 201 11.65 14.92 3.74
N ALA A 202 12.12 16.15 3.94
CA ALA A 202 11.66 17.30 3.17
C ALA A 202 12.35 17.29 1.81
N LEU A 203 11.59 17.01 0.76
CA LEU A 203 12.06 17.07 -0.62
C LEU A 203 11.98 18.53 -1.06
N ARG A 204 13.15 19.15 -1.24
CA ARG A 204 13.28 20.53 -1.71
C ARG A 204 13.67 20.51 -3.18
N TRP A 205 12.72 20.84 -4.04
CA TRP A 205 12.98 21.05 -5.45
C TRP A 205 12.96 22.55 -5.77
N PRO A 206 13.83 23.05 -6.68
CA PRO A 206 13.90 24.48 -6.99
C PRO A 206 12.59 25.12 -7.45
N ALA A 207 11.64 24.35 -7.98
CA ALA A 207 10.42 24.85 -8.62
C ALA A 207 9.08 24.48 -7.91
N THR A 208 9.11 23.73 -6.79
CA THR A 208 7.88 23.31 -6.08
C THR A 208 7.98 23.57 -4.57
N PRO A 209 6.86 23.80 -3.87
CA PRO A 209 6.87 23.93 -2.42
C PRO A 209 7.46 22.67 -1.78
N SER A 210 8.25 22.87 -0.72
CA SER A 210 8.87 21.77 0.02
C SER A 210 7.82 20.78 0.47
N THR A 211 7.85 19.57 -0.09
CA THR A 211 6.89 18.52 0.22
C THR A 211 7.60 17.46 1.06
N THR A 212 6.95 17.03 2.15
CA THR A 212 7.48 15.97 2.99
C THR A 212 6.96 14.61 2.52
N ALA A 213 7.87 13.64 2.46
CA ALA A 213 7.56 12.26 2.14
C ALA A 213 8.22 11.34 3.17
N PHE A 214 7.55 10.24 3.51
CA PHE A 214 8.12 9.17 4.31
C PHE A 214 8.78 8.16 3.39
N LEU A 215 10.08 7.94 3.56
CA LEU A 215 10.84 6.92 2.84
C LEU A 215 11.17 5.80 3.81
N ALA A 216 10.85 4.56 3.44
CA ALA A 216 11.08 3.40 4.28
C ALA A 216 11.58 2.18 3.50
N LEU A 217 12.39 1.38 4.20
CA LEU A 217 12.69 0.01 3.86
C LEU A 217 11.80 -0.91 4.71
N CYS A 218 11.09 -1.81 4.05
CA CYS A 218 10.16 -2.76 4.63
C CYS A 218 10.72 -4.17 4.49
N THR A 219 11.21 -4.73 5.60
CA THR A 219 11.81 -6.08 5.63
C THR A 219 10.84 -7.06 6.29
N PRO A 220 10.56 -8.23 5.68
CA PRO A 220 9.77 -9.25 6.35
C PRO A 220 10.46 -9.68 7.65
N VAL A 221 9.67 -9.78 8.71
CA VAL A 221 10.13 -10.41 9.95
C VAL A 221 10.07 -11.91 9.72
N ALA A 222 11.21 -12.59 9.82
CA ALA A 222 11.29 -14.03 9.59
C ALA A 222 10.34 -14.77 10.53
N GLN A 223 9.27 -15.33 9.98
CA GLN A 223 8.49 -16.36 10.64
C GLN A 223 9.19 -17.68 10.32
N PHE A 224 10.04 -18.14 11.24
CA PHE A 224 10.69 -19.43 11.07
C PHE A 224 9.61 -20.51 11.05
N PRO A 225 9.52 -21.34 9.99
CA PRO A 225 8.57 -22.43 9.98
C PRO A 225 8.92 -23.38 11.13
N VAL A 226 7.92 -23.69 11.96
CA VAL A 226 8.01 -24.57 13.13
C VAL A 226 8.41 -26.01 12.73
N SER A 227 8.45 -26.33 11.43
CA SER A 227 8.73 -27.67 10.92
C SER A 227 9.27 -27.66 9.49
N GLY A 228 10.56 -27.91 9.33
CA GLY A 228 11.18 -28.18 8.02
C GLY A 228 12.69 -28.27 8.10
N ASN A 229 13.24 -29.45 7.81
CA ASN A 229 14.67 -29.79 7.82
C ASN A 229 15.60 -28.64 7.39
N PHE A 230 16.42 -28.18 8.34
CA PHE A 230 17.45 -27.19 8.12
C PHE A 230 18.63 -27.83 7.39
N CYS A 231 18.94 -27.34 6.20
CA CYS A 231 20.24 -27.57 5.57
C CYS A 231 21.14 -26.41 5.99
N SER A 232 22.16 -26.71 6.81
CA SER A 232 23.36 -25.88 7.10
C SER A 232 23.13 -24.36 7.27
N GLN A 233 22.63 -23.95 8.45
CA GLN A 233 22.87 -22.59 8.97
C GLN A 233 23.67 -22.69 10.27
N ASP A 234 24.99 -22.82 10.15
CA ASP A 234 25.91 -22.75 11.30
C ASP A 234 26.12 -21.30 11.80
N ASP A 235 25.49 -20.31 11.16
CA ASP A 235 25.62 -18.88 11.50
C ASP A 235 24.56 -18.37 12.51
N LEU A 236 23.54 -19.17 12.84
CA LEU A 236 22.43 -18.76 13.69
C LEU A 236 22.10 -19.85 14.73
N PHE A 237 21.72 -19.42 15.94
CA PHE A 237 21.11 -20.30 16.94
C PHE A 237 19.64 -19.91 17.15
N GLN A 238 18.84 -20.88 17.57
CA GLN A 238 17.43 -20.70 17.87
C GLN A 238 17.18 -20.95 19.35
N SER A 239 16.32 -20.14 19.95
CA SER A 239 15.88 -20.30 21.34
C SER A 239 14.37 -20.14 21.47
N THR A 240 13.75 -20.96 22.31
CA THR A 240 12.34 -20.93 22.66
C THR A 240 12.21 -20.46 24.10
N HIS A 241 11.26 -19.57 24.37
CA HIS A 241 11.11 -18.91 25.67
C HIS A 241 9.68 -18.96 26.19
N ILE A 242 9.52 -18.86 27.51
CA ILE A 242 8.25 -18.52 28.16
C ILE A 242 8.00 -17.01 27.98
N LEU A 243 6.77 -16.54 28.22
CA LEU A 243 6.38 -15.12 28.12
C LEU A 243 7.18 -14.16 29.03
N ASP A 244 7.91 -14.64 30.02
CA ASP A 244 8.82 -13.84 30.84
C ASP A 244 10.26 -13.80 30.27
N MET A 245 10.45 -14.32 29.05
CA MET A 245 11.73 -14.52 28.38
C MET A 245 12.65 -15.51 29.10
N THR A 246 12.11 -16.46 29.86
CA THR A 246 12.87 -17.58 30.40
C THR A 246 13.07 -18.66 29.34
N PHE A 247 14.31 -19.12 29.14
CA PHE A 247 14.64 -20.14 28.14
C PHE A 247 13.97 -21.49 28.48
N ILE A 248 13.21 -22.02 27.52
CA ILE A 248 12.66 -23.39 27.54
C ILE A 248 13.62 -24.33 26.83
N ASP A 249 14.09 -23.93 25.66
CA ASP A 249 14.99 -24.71 24.83
C ASP A 249 15.86 -23.80 23.96
N VAL A 250 17.04 -24.29 23.56
CA VAL A 250 17.98 -23.57 22.68
C VAL A 250 18.76 -24.57 21.84
N THR A 251 19.12 -24.26 20.59
CA THR A 251 19.94 -25.17 19.77
C THR A 251 21.37 -25.31 20.32
N GLU A 252 22.00 -26.48 20.16
CA GLU A 252 23.39 -26.70 20.64
C GLU A 252 24.40 -25.72 20.04
N SER A 253 24.09 -25.15 18.87
CA SER A 253 24.92 -24.14 18.20
C SER A 253 25.16 -22.89 19.04
N VAL A 254 24.34 -22.62 20.06
CA VAL A 254 24.51 -21.47 20.98
C VAL A 254 25.89 -21.43 21.63
N THR A 255 26.51 -22.59 21.85
CA THR A 255 27.87 -22.70 22.40
C THR A 255 28.89 -21.96 21.52
N TYR A 256 28.76 -22.03 20.20
CA TYR A 256 29.67 -21.36 19.27
C TYR A 256 29.42 -19.85 19.19
N HIS A 257 28.20 -19.38 19.49
CA HIS A 257 27.84 -17.97 19.37
C HIS A 257 28.01 -17.18 20.67
N LEU A 258 27.59 -17.75 21.80
CA LEU A 258 27.58 -17.06 23.10
C LEU A 258 28.55 -17.68 24.11
N GLY A 259 29.11 -18.87 23.82
CA GLY A 259 30.00 -19.59 24.75
C GLY A 259 29.28 -20.32 25.88
N TYR A 260 27.95 -20.32 25.91
CA TYR A 260 27.15 -21.04 26.91
C TYR A 260 26.72 -22.40 26.39
N HIS A 261 26.67 -23.39 27.28
CA HIS A 261 26.04 -24.66 26.97
C HIS A 261 24.51 -24.57 27.07
N ARG A 262 23.80 -25.43 26.33
CA ARG A 262 22.34 -25.51 26.34
C ARG A 262 21.79 -25.65 27.76
N GLU A 263 22.41 -26.52 28.56
CA GLU A 263 21.97 -26.85 29.92
C GLU A 263 22.12 -25.67 30.89
N GLU A 264 23.04 -24.74 30.61
CA GLU A 264 23.27 -23.55 31.43
C GLU A 264 22.23 -22.47 31.20
N LEU A 265 21.66 -22.43 29.99
CA LEU A 265 20.69 -21.42 29.58
C LEU A 265 19.26 -21.80 29.94
N ILE A 266 18.91 -23.08 29.88
CA ILE A 266 17.55 -23.55 30.19
C ILE A 266 17.16 -23.13 31.61
N GLY A 267 16.02 -22.44 31.74
CA GLY A 267 15.50 -21.93 33.02
C GLY A 267 16.07 -20.58 33.47
N GLN A 268 17.05 -20.01 32.75
CA GLN A 268 17.49 -18.64 32.98
C GLN A 268 16.60 -17.64 32.22
N SER A 269 16.47 -16.43 32.74
CA SER A 269 15.85 -15.33 32.01
C SER A 269 16.83 -14.74 31.00
N TRP A 270 16.43 -14.56 29.75
CA TRP A 270 17.22 -13.86 28.73
C TRP A 270 17.67 -12.46 29.17
N TYR A 271 16.92 -11.79 30.04
CA TYR A 271 17.32 -10.50 30.60
C TYR A 271 18.62 -10.57 31.43
N SER A 272 19.00 -11.74 31.98
CA SER A 272 20.28 -11.90 32.71
C SER A 272 21.50 -11.83 31.79
N LEU A 273 21.30 -12.09 30.49
CA LEU A 273 22.36 -12.08 29.47
C LEU A 273 22.52 -10.72 28.81
N LEU A 274 21.57 -9.80 29.02
CA LEU A 274 21.61 -8.49 28.41
C LEU A 274 22.60 -7.57 29.10
N HIS A 275 23.26 -6.74 28.29
CA HIS A 275 24.01 -5.62 28.83
C HIS A 275 23.05 -4.67 29.56
N PRO A 276 23.40 -4.15 30.76
CA PRO A 276 22.51 -3.30 31.54
C PRO A 276 21.97 -2.07 30.79
N GLU A 277 22.75 -1.50 29.87
CA GLU A 277 22.34 -0.35 29.05
C GLU A 277 21.25 -0.69 28.01
N ASP A 278 21.12 -1.97 27.64
CA ASP A 278 20.15 -2.44 26.65
C ASP A 278 18.85 -2.98 27.27
N ALA A 279 18.85 -3.24 28.59
CA ALA A 279 17.76 -3.88 29.29
C ALA A 279 16.43 -3.11 29.17
N ASP A 280 16.46 -1.78 29.33
CA ASP A 280 15.26 -0.94 29.23
C ASP A 280 14.67 -0.95 27.82
N ARG A 281 15.53 -0.88 26.80
CA ARG A 281 15.13 -0.92 25.40
C ARG A 281 14.52 -2.26 25.04
N ALA A 282 15.15 -3.35 25.46
CA ALA A 282 14.65 -4.71 25.27
C ALA A 282 13.30 -4.91 25.98
N ALA A 283 13.16 -4.42 27.22
CA ALA A 283 11.90 -4.51 27.96
C ALA A 283 10.78 -3.69 27.29
N ALA A 284 11.09 -2.53 26.73
CA ALA A 284 10.13 -1.75 25.97
C ALA A 284 9.66 -2.49 24.70
N GLN A 285 10.56 -3.20 24.01
CA GLN A 285 10.22 -4.02 22.85
C GLN A 285 9.42 -5.26 23.23
N HIS A 286 9.80 -5.97 24.28
CA HIS A 286 9.09 -7.15 24.76
C HIS A 286 7.65 -6.83 25.18
N ARG A 287 7.41 -5.69 25.87
CA ARG A 287 6.04 -5.25 26.22
C ARG A 287 5.18 -4.84 25.01
N ALA A 288 5.79 -4.64 23.85
CA ALA A 288 5.09 -4.25 22.63
C ALA A 288 4.66 -5.45 21.76
N VAL A 289 5.02 -6.67 22.18
CA VAL A 289 4.59 -7.97 21.60
C VAL A 289 3.41 -8.49 22.40
#